data_AF-A0A926KA96-F1
#
_entry.id   AF-A0A926KA96-F1
#
_cell.length_a   1.000
_cell.length_b   1.000
_cell.length_c   1.000
_cell.angle_alpha   90.00
_cell.angle_beta   90.00
_cell.angle_gamma   90.00
#
_symmetry.space_group_name_H-M   'P 1'
#
loop_
_entity.id
_entity.type
_entity.pdbx_description
1 polymer ?
#
loop_
_entity_poly.entity_id
_entity_poly.type
_entity_poly.pdbx_seq_one_letter_code
_entity_poly.pdbx_strand_id
1 'polypeptide(L)'
;MAESRPLPGAILGYWYATLVGLVWGSLLSTGRIERHGRLFVFRGLPKWAFGRGGNCVGACYLTDQNVTPDVLEHEEVHRQQWRRYGMAMPILYWFAGRDPLKNRFEIEAGLEKGGYVRRGVPVTKR
;
A
#
# COMPACT_ATOMS: atom_id res chain seq x y z
N MET A 1 -10.89 16.02 3.18
CA MET A 1 -10.15 15.51 4.35
C MET A 1 -9.04 16.52 4.64
N ALA A 2 -8.92 17.03 5.87
CA ALA A 2 -7.98 18.09 6.19
C ALA A 2 -6.54 17.65 5.87
N GLU A 3 -5.88 18.37 4.95
CA GLU A 3 -4.51 18.12 4.52
C GLU A 3 -3.57 18.39 5.70
N SER A 4 -3.27 17.31 6.41
CA SER A 4 -2.45 17.35 7.61
C SER A 4 -1.00 17.41 7.16
N ARG A 5 -0.29 18.44 7.63
CA ARG A 5 1.09 18.70 7.22
C ARG A 5 1.94 17.42 7.42
N PRO A 6 2.82 17.10 6.46
CA PRO A 6 3.73 15.95 6.60
C PRO A 6 4.62 16.14 7.84
N LEU A 7 5.01 15.04 8.48
CA LEU A 7 5.97 15.10 9.58
C LEU A 7 7.30 15.72 9.08
N PRO A 8 8.05 16.42 9.95
CA PRO A 8 9.39 16.90 9.59
C PRO A 8 10.25 15.76 9.04
N GLY A 9 10.85 15.95 7.86
CA GLY A 9 11.66 14.92 7.20
C GLY A 9 10.89 13.78 6.52
N ALA A 10 9.56 13.73 6.61
CA ALA A 10 8.76 12.66 6.01
C ALA A 10 8.95 12.55 4.49
N ILE A 11 9.11 13.68 3.79
CA ILE A 11 9.35 13.70 2.35
C ILE A 11 10.67 13.03 1.98
N LEU A 12 11.74 13.25 2.75
CA LEU A 12 13.02 12.55 2.55
C LEU A 12 12.84 11.06 2.81
N GLY A 13 12.13 10.69 3.88
CA GLY A 13 11.81 9.30 4.16
C GLY A 13 10.97 8.63 3.07
N TYR A 14 10.02 9.34 2.48
CA TYR A 14 9.22 8.88 1.35
C TYR A 14 10.10 8.60 0.12
N TRP A 15 11.01 9.49 -0.23
CA TRP A 15 11.91 9.30 -1.37
C TRP A 15 12.92 8.20 -1.13
N TYR A 16 13.46 8.10 0.09
CA TYR A 16 14.33 6.99 0.47
C TYR A 16 13.61 5.65 0.37
N ALA A 17 12.41 5.52 0.94
CA ALA A 17 11.58 4.33 0.82
C ALA A 17 11.24 4.01 -0.64
N THR A 18 10.97 5.03 -1.44
CA THR A 18 10.74 4.87 -2.88
C THR A 18 11.97 4.30 -3.58
N LEU A 19 13.18 4.82 -3.30
CA LEU A 19 14.41 4.30 -3.87
C LEU A 19 14.64 2.83 -3.48
N VAL A 20 14.46 2.50 -2.20
CA VAL A 20 14.57 1.11 -1.71
C VAL A 20 13.54 0.22 -2.42
N GLY A 21 12.29 0.67 -2.55
CA GLY A 21 11.23 -0.03 -3.26
C GLY A 21 11.54 -0.23 -4.75
N LEU A 22 12.13 0.77 -5.42
CA LEU A 22 12.56 0.68 -6.82
C LEU A 22 13.69 -0.35 -6.98
N VAL A 23 14.70 -0.33 -6.12
CA VAL A 23 15.82 -1.28 -6.15
C VAL A 23 15.29 -2.69 -5.91
N TRP A 24 14.54 -2.90 -4.82
CA TRP A 24 14.03 -4.22 -4.45
C TRP A 24 13.03 -4.76 -5.47
N GLY A 25 12.09 -3.92 -5.92
CA GLY A 25 11.13 -4.25 -6.95
C GLY A 25 11.79 -4.60 -8.28
N SER A 26 12.84 -3.87 -8.69
CA SER A 26 13.55 -4.17 -9.94
C SER A 26 14.33 -5.49 -9.88
N LEU A 27 14.85 -5.86 -8.70
CA LEU A 27 15.57 -7.12 -8.51
C LEU A 27 14.63 -8.33 -8.51
N LEU A 28 13.39 -8.18 -8.04
CA LEU A 28 12.47 -9.29 -7.82
C LEU A 28 11.33 -9.37 -8.84
N SER A 29 11.01 -8.29 -9.55
CA SER A 29 9.95 -8.26 -10.54
C SER A 29 10.33 -9.09 -11.76
N THR A 30 9.45 -9.99 -12.15
CA THR A 30 9.57 -10.78 -13.39
C THR A 30 8.76 -10.18 -14.53
N GLY A 31 7.81 -9.29 -14.21
CA GLY A 31 6.99 -8.57 -15.19
C GLY A 31 7.51 -7.19 -15.56
N ARG A 32 6.85 -6.56 -16.54
CA ARG A 32 7.07 -5.14 -16.86
C ARG A 32 6.67 -4.25 -15.69
N ILE A 33 7.57 -3.33 -15.33
CA ILE A 33 7.30 -2.25 -14.38
C ILE A 33 6.36 -1.26 -15.05
N GLU A 34 5.20 -1.05 -14.44
CA GLU A 34 4.17 -0.14 -14.95
C GLU A 34 4.04 1.08 -14.05
N ARG A 35 3.63 2.20 -14.64
CA ARG A 35 3.34 3.42 -13.87
C ARG A 35 1.85 3.66 -13.87
N HIS A 36 1.24 3.66 -12.68
CA HIS A 36 -0.16 4.01 -12.49
C HIS A 36 -0.24 5.33 -11.71
N GLY A 37 -0.40 6.43 -12.44
CA GLY A 37 -0.33 7.78 -11.87
C GLY A 37 1.02 8.07 -11.20
N ARG A 38 1.04 8.05 -9.86
CA ARG A 38 2.23 8.28 -9.04
C ARG A 38 2.82 7.01 -8.42
N LEU A 39 2.20 5.86 -8.66
CA LEU A 39 2.70 4.55 -8.25
C LEU A 39 3.55 3.91 -9.33
N PHE A 40 4.66 3.29 -8.92
CA PHE A 40 5.40 2.32 -9.70
C PHE A 40 4.94 0.92 -9.29
N VAL A 41 4.38 0.16 -10.23
CA VAL A 41 3.79 -1.16 -9.99
C VAL A 41 4.76 -2.23 -10.49
N PHE A 42 5.18 -3.09 -9.57
CA PHE A 42 6.05 -4.23 -9.82
C PHE A 42 5.24 -5.53 -9.67
N ARG A 43 5.36 -6.44 -10.64
CA ARG A 43 4.52 -7.64 -10.77
C ARG A 43 5.35 -8.91 -10.88
N GLY A 44 4.73 -10.03 -10.53
CA GLY A 44 5.36 -11.34 -10.56
C GLY A 44 6.48 -11.49 -9.54
N LEU A 45 6.39 -10.76 -8.42
CA LEU A 45 7.30 -10.95 -7.29
C LEU A 45 7.01 -12.28 -6.60
N PRO A 46 8.02 -12.91 -5.97
CA PRO A 46 7.78 -14.09 -5.17
C PRO A 46 6.95 -13.74 -3.93
N LYS A 47 6.03 -14.64 -3.54
CA LYS A 47 5.05 -14.42 -2.45
C LYS A 47 5.65 -14.13 -1.07
N TRP A 48 6.93 -14.44 -0.84
CA TRP A 48 7.62 -14.12 0.40
C TRP A 48 8.09 -12.65 0.47
N ALA A 49 8.16 -11.95 -0.66
CA ALA A 49 8.68 -10.58 -0.74
C ALA A 49 7.63 -9.52 -0.38
N PHE A 50 6.37 -9.91 -0.28
CA PHE A 50 5.27 -9.05 0.14
C PHE A 50 4.37 -9.80 1.12
N GLY A 51 3.48 -9.06 1.78
CA GLY A 51 2.47 -9.64 2.66
C GLY A 51 1.33 -10.25 1.87
N ARG A 52 0.10 -9.81 2.17
CA ARG A 52 -1.15 -10.40 1.70
C ARG A 52 -1.31 -10.40 0.18
N GLY A 53 -1.81 -9.30 -0.38
CA GLY A 53 -2.00 -9.11 -1.82
C GLY A 53 -0.90 -8.27 -2.47
N GLY A 54 -0.12 -7.56 -1.67
CA GLY A 54 0.98 -6.71 -2.11
C GLY A 54 1.49 -5.89 -0.94
N ASN A 55 2.44 -5.00 -1.21
CA ASN A 55 2.96 -4.07 -0.22
C ASN A 55 3.32 -2.73 -0.88
N CYS A 56 2.90 -1.63 -0.27
CA CYS A 56 3.30 -0.29 -0.67
C CYS A 56 4.56 0.14 0.09
N VAL A 57 5.62 0.52 -0.63
CA VAL A 57 6.86 1.06 -0.07
C VAL A 57 7.18 2.38 -0.78
N GLY A 58 6.91 3.50 -0.09
CA GLY A 58 7.06 4.83 -0.69
C GLY A 58 6.10 5.02 -1.86
N ALA A 59 6.64 5.13 -3.07
CA ALA A 59 5.87 5.18 -4.32
C ALA A 59 5.76 3.84 -5.06
N CYS A 60 6.28 2.75 -4.50
CA CYS A 60 6.34 1.45 -5.17
C CYS A 60 5.28 0.51 -4.61
N TYR A 61 4.43 -0.03 -5.48
CA TYR A 61 3.53 -1.13 -5.16
C TYR A 61 4.13 -2.44 -5.64
N LEU A 62 4.42 -3.34 -4.70
CA LEU A 62 5.07 -4.62 -4.92
C LEU A 62 4.05 -5.74 -4.80
N THR A 63 3.79 -6.47 -5.88
CA THR A 63 2.79 -7.55 -5.89
C THR A 63 3.17 -8.69 -6.85
N ASP A 64 2.42 -9.79 -6.80
CA ASP A 64 2.42 -10.82 -7.84
C ASP A 64 1.43 -10.43 -8.95
N GLN A 65 0.12 -10.67 -8.75
CA GLN A 65 -0.94 -10.43 -9.74
C GLN A 65 -2.04 -9.45 -9.28
N ASN A 66 -1.95 -8.89 -8.07
CA ASN A 66 -3.06 -8.13 -7.47
C ASN A 66 -3.08 -6.67 -7.95
N VAL A 67 -3.51 -6.43 -9.19
CA VAL A 67 -3.43 -5.11 -9.86
C VAL A 67 -4.78 -4.62 -10.39
N THR A 68 -5.88 -4.93 -9.70
CA THR A 68 -7.20 -4.41 -10.08
C THR A 68 -7.30 -2.90 -9.87
N PRO A 69 -8.17 -2.18 -10.59
CA PRO A 69 -8.34 -0.74 -10.40
C PRO A 69 -8.63 -0.34 -8.95
N ASP A 70 -9.52 -1.09 -8.28
CA ASP A 70 -9.85 -0.88 -6.86
C ASP A 70 -8.60 -1.00 -5.98
N VAL A 71 -7.77 -2.03 -6.18
CA VAL A 71 -6.54 -2.21 -5.42
C VAL A 71 -5.57 -1.05 -5.71
N LEU A 72 -5.41 -0.62 -6.95
CA LEU A 72 -4.53 0.51 -7.26
C LEU A 72 -4.98 1.82 -6.59
N GLU A 73 -6.30 2.03 -6.45
CA GLU A 73 -6.84 3.17 -5.68
C GLU A 73 -6.55 3.03 -4.17
N HIS A 74 -6.64 1.82 -3.62
CA HIS A 74 -6.25 1.53 -2.24
C HIS A 74 -4.76 1.82 -1.99
N GLU A 75 -3.89 1.37 -2.90
CA GLU A 75 -2.43 1.57 -2.80
C GLU A 75 -2.02 3.04 -2.96
N GLU A 76 -2.81 3.85 -3.69
CA GLU A 76 -2.58 5.29 -3.79
C GLU A 76 -2.80 6.00 -2.43
N VAL A 77 -3.70 5.50 -1.59
CA VAL A 77 -3.85 5.99 -0.21
C VAL A 77 -2.63 5.64 0.62
N HIS A 78 -2.10 4.40 0.52
CA HIS A 78 -0.85 4.04 1.18
C HIS A 78 0.33 4.90 0.73
N ARG A 79 0.42 5.25 -0.55
CA ARG A 79 1.42 6.20 -1.06
C ARG A 79 1.30 7.58 -0.41
N GLN A 80 0.07 8.06 -0.19
CA GLN A 80 -0.17 9.34 0.50
C GLN A 80 0.20 9.24 1.99
N GLN A 81 -0.11 8.14 2.65
CA GLN A 81 0.34 7.86 4.01
C GLN A 81 1.87 7.85 4.10
N TRP A 82 2.56 7.22 3.15
CA TRP A 82 4.02 7.27 3.05
C TRP A 82 4.56 8.69 2.85
N ARG A 83 3.90 9.54 2.04
CA ARG A 83 4.29 10.96 1.93
C ARG A 83 4.12 11.72 3.23
N ARG A 84 3.11 11.36 4.03
CA ARG A 84 2.80 12.03 5.30
C ARG A 84 3.71 11.60 6.44
N TYR A 85 4.01 10.30 6.53
CA TYR A 85 4.73 9.71 7.66
C TYR A 85 6.19 9.34 7.34
N GLY A 86 6.56 9.24 6.06
CA GLY A 86 7.91 8.83 5.63
C GLY A 86 8.31 7.51 6.27
N MET A 87 9.55 7.44 6.78
CA MET A 87 10.09 6.25 7.43
C MET A 87 9.43 5.89 8.77
N ALA A 88 8.58 6.75 9.33
CA ALA A 88 7.77 6.37 10.49
C ALA A 88 6.61 5.43 10.10
N MET A 89 6.24 5.35 8.81
CA MET A 89 5.10 4.56 8.33
C MET A 89 5.16 3.09 8.78
N PRO A 90 6.25 2.32 8.59
CA PRO A 90 6.27 0.90 8.98
C PRO A 90 6.07 0.70 10.49
N ILE A 91 6.65 1.58 11.31
CA ILE A 91 6.53 1.54 12.77
C ILE A 91 5.08 1.84 13.18
N LEU A 92 4.50 2.91 12.65
CA LEU A 92 3.12 3.29 12.95
C LEU A 92 2.13 2.21 12.49
N TYR A 93 2.35 1.64 11.31
CA TYR A 93 1.52 0.56 10.76
C TYR A 93 1.58 -0.67 11.65
N TRP A 94 2.77 -1.03 12.16
CA TRP A 94 2.91 -2.14 13.10
C TRP A 94 2.12 -1.91 14.40
N PHE A 95 2.21 -0.71 14.99
CA PHE A 95 1.42 -0.37 16.19
C PHE A 95 -0.09 -0.28 15.94
N ALA A 96 -0.52 0.01 14.70
CA ALA A 96 -1.92 -0.02 14.33
C ALA A 96 -2.52 -1.44 14.27
N GLY A 97 -1.67 -2.48 14.41
CA GLY A 97 -2.09 -3.87 14.57
C GLY A 97 -2.07 -4.67 13.27
N ARG A 98 -2.00 -6.00 13.42
CA ARG A 98 -1.95 -6.93 12.29
C ARG A 98 -3.32 -7.22 11.68
N ASP A 99 -4.42 -7.03 12.41
CA ASP A 99 -5.77 -7.25 11.89
C ASP A 99 -6.14 -6.10 10.93
N PRO A 100 -6.28 -6.34 9.62
CA PRO A 100 -6.55 -5.27 8.65
C PRO A 100 -7.90 -4.61 8.91
N LEU A 101 -8.88 -5.33 9.50
CA LEU A 101 -10.20 -4.77 9.80
C LEU A 101 -10.18 -3.77 10.97
N LYS A 102 -9.07 -3.72 11.73
CA LYS A 102 -8.86 -2.81 12.85
C LYS A 102 -7.72 -1.82 12.61
N ASN A 103 -6.87 -2.08 11.62
CA ASN A 103 -5.75 -1.22 11.31
C ASN A 103 -6.24 0.06 10.64
N ARG A 104 -6.03 1.20 11.31
CA ARG A 104 -6.49 2.52 10.82
C ARG A 104 -6.00 2.84 9.41
N PHE A 105 -4.82 2.38 9.01
CA PHE A 105 -4.24 2.69 7.70
C PHE A 105 -4.94 1.91 6.59
N GLU A 106 -5.34 0.67 6.87
CA GLU A 106 -6.12 -0.20 5.98
C GLU A 106 -7.57 0.29 5.85
N ILE A 107 -8.15 0.74 6.96
CA ILE A 107 -9.48 1.35 6.98
C ILE A 107 -9.48 2.64 6.15
N GLU A 108 -8.48 3.51 6.33
CA GLU A 108 -8.33 4.74 5.54
C GLU A 108 -8.12 4.46 4.05
N ALA A 109 -7.35 3.41 3.72
CA ALA A 109 -7.13 2.98 2.34
C ALA A 109 -8.38 2.31 1.71
N GLY A 110 -9.39 2.00 2.52
CA GLY A 110 -10.65 1.40 2.07
C GLY A 110 -10.55 -0.11 1.98
N LEU A 111 -11.18 -0.79 2.95
CA LEU A 111 -11.15 -2.25 3.08
C LEU A 111 -11.78 -2.98 1.89
N GLU A 112 -12.84 -2.43 1.29
CA GLU A 112 -13.46 -3.00 0.08
C GLU A 112 -12.48 -3.03 -1.09
N LYS A 113 -11.78 -1.91 -1.28
CA LYS A 113 -10.84 -1.72 -2.39
C LYS A 113 -9.59 -2.59 -2.23
N GLY A 114 -9.14 -2.78 -1.00
CA GLY A 114 -8.08 -3.74 -0.65
C GLY A 114 -8.52 -5.21 -0.67
N GLY A 115 -9.80 -5.50 -0.95
CA GLY A 115 -10.34 -6.86 -1.01
C GLY A 115 -10.54 -7.54 0.34
N TYR A 116 -10.50 -6.78 1.45
CA TYR A 116 -10.68 -7.32 2.81
C TYR A 116 -12.13 -7.55 3.20
N VAL A 117 -13.07 -6.82 2.58
CA VAL A 117 -14.52 -7.00 2.78
C VAL A 117 -15.22 -7.01 1.42
N ARG A 118 -16.32 -7.76 1.32
CA ARG A 118 -17.19 -7.76 0.13
C ARG A 118 -18.29 -6.73 0.29
N ARG A 119 -18.60 -6.00 -0.78
CA ARG A 119 -19.75 -5.10 -0.82
C ARG A 119 -21.06 -5.93 -0.78
N GLY A 120 -21.88 -5.71 0.25
CA GLY A 120 -23.30 -6.05 0.24
C GLY A 120 -23.70 -7.54 0.24
N VAL A 121 -23.39 -8.28 1.32
CA VAL A 121 -24.28 -9.40 1.70
C VAL A 121 -25.24 -8.88 2.77
N PRO A 122 -26.54 -8.66 2.46
CA PRO A 122 -27.53 -8.48 3.50
C PRO A 122 -27.61 -9.79 4.30
N VAL A 123 -27.44 -9.72 5.62
CA VAL A 123 -27.81 -10.83 6.50
C VAL A 123 -29.34 -10.89 6.49
N THR A 124 -29.92 -11.71 5.62
CA THR A 124 -31.31 -12.14 5.79
C THR A 124 -31.37 -13.00 7.04
N LYS A 125 -31.91 -12.46 8.14
CA LYS A 125 -32.38 -13.26 9.28
C LYS A 125 -33.42 -14.25 8.74
N ARG A 126 -33.15 -15.54 8.89
CA ARG A 126 -34.19 -16.58 8.93
C ARG A 126 -34.52 -16.87 10.38
#